data_AF-A0A7U9QXQ1-F1
#
_entry.id   AF-A0A7U9QXQ1-F1
#
_cell.length_a   1.000
_cell.length_b   1.000
_cell.length_c   1.000
_cell.angle_alpha   90.00
_cell.angle_beta   90.00
_cell.angle_gamma   90.00
#
_symmetry.space_group_name_H-M   'P 1'
#
loop_
_entity.id
_entity.type
_entity.pdbx_description
1 polymer ?
#
loop_
_entity_poly.entity_id
_entity_poly.type
_entity_poly.pdbx_seq_one_letter_code
_entity_poly.pdbx_strand_id
1 'polypeptide(L)'
;MKEKHNDSVQNRFTAYLMAAVGNTRKKYWERKCRLQGREAAREDLLERNYTDFEEQYRAYIGEHTDFIFRDWQRYGELLDLLESDRLAKAISRLKDRDREILFARVYGELTFAELGERFRMEPKQAEMAYYYVLRKLRKEMNGNDRF
;
A
#
# COMPACT_ATOMS: atom_id res chain seq x y z
N MET A 1 -29.14 69.46 40.45
CA MET A 1 -27.82 68.96 39.97
C MET A 1 -27.56 67.47 40.30
N LYS A 2 -28.56 66.60 40.43
CA LYS A 2 -28.35 65.16 40.77
C LYS A 2 -28.50 64.16 39.61
N GLU A 3 -29.18 64.53 38.52
CA GLU A 3 -29.49 63.59 37.42
C GLU A 3 -28.30 63.34 36.47
N LYS A 4 -27.55 64.38 36.08
CA LYS A 4 -26.40 64.25 35.14
C LYS A 4 -25.26 63.36 35.65
N HIS A 5 -25.11 63.21 36.97
CA HIS A 5 -24.05 62.38 37.54
C HIS A 5 -24.35 60.88 37.39
N ASN A 6 -25.63 60.50 37.46
CA ASN A 6 -26.09 59.12 37.35
C ASN A 6 -25.92 58.59 35.92
N ASP A 7 -26.24 59.41 34.92
CA ASP A 7 -26.01 59.11 33.51
C ASP A 7 -24.53 58.91 33.18
N SER A 8 -23.60 59.66 33.81
CA SER A 8 -22.17 59.50 33.55
C SER A 8 -21.61 58.16 34.05
N VAL A 9 -22.11 57.68 35.21
CA VAL A 9 -21.70 56.41 35.81
C VAL A 9 -22.32 55.25 35.02
N GLN A 10 -23.59 55.37 34.64
CA GLN A 10 -24.28 54.40 33.80
C GLN A 10 -23.64 54.29 32.40
N ASN A 11 -23.23 55.41 31.80
CA ASN A 11 -22.52 55.42 30.52
C ASN A 11 -21.13 54.78 30.61
N ARG A 12 -20.39 55.02 31.71
CA ARG A 12 -19.10 54.36 31.96
C ARG A 12 -19.24 52.86 32.19
N PHE A 13 -20.24 52.44 32.95
CA PHE A 13 -20.55 51.03 33.15
C PHE A 13 -20.93 50.34 31.83
N THR A 14 -21.77 50.99 31.01
CA THR A 14 -22.18 50.50 29.70
C THR A 14 -20.98 50.38 28.75
N ALA A 15 -20.10 51.39 28.71
CA ALA A 15 -18.88 51.34 27.90
C ALA A 15 -17.94 50.21 28.33
N TYR A 16 -17.76 50.02 29.64
CA TYR A 16 -16.95 48.93 30.17
C TYR A 16 -17.55 47.56 29.82
N LEU A 17 -18.87 47.41 29.96
CA LEU A 17 -19.57 46.17 29.63
C LEU A 17 -19.46 45.84 28.14
N MET A 18 -19.66 46.83 27.26
CA MET A 18 -19.49 46.66 25.81
C MET A 18 -18.06 46.25 25.45
N ALA A 19 -17.05 46.85 26.09
CA ALA A 19 -15.65 46.47 25.90
C ALA A 19 -15.35 45.06 26.41
N ALA A 20 -15.87 44.67 27.58
CA ALA A 20 -15.71 43.34 28.15
C ALA A 20 -16.34 42.25 27.26
N VAL A 21 -17.55 42.50 26.74
CA VAL A 21 -18.22 41.59 25.79
C VAL A 21 -17.42 41.50 24.48
N GLY A 22 -16.95 42.62 23.94
CA GLY A 22 -16.11 42.65 22.74
C GLY A 22 -14.82 41.83 22.91
N ASN A 23 -14.12 42.01 24.04
CA ASN A 23 -12.90 41.28 24.37
C ASN A 23 -13.16 39.78 24.59
N THR A 24 -14.28 39.42 25.22
CA THR A 24 -14.67 38.02 25.42
C THR A 24 -14.97 37.34 24.09
N ARG A 25 -15.69 38.03 23.20
CA ARG A 25 -15.97 37.54 21.84
C ARG A 25 -14.68 37.33 21.04
N LYS A 26 -13.73 38.28 21.13
CA LYS A 26 -12.42 38.16 20.48
C LYS A 26 -11.64 36.94 20.98
N LYS A 27 -11.53 36.76 22.30
CA LYS A 27 -10.88 35.59 22.92
C LYS A 27 -11.55 34.26 22.52
N TYR A 28 -12.88 34.24 22.44
CA TYR A 28 -13.63 33.08 21.99
C TYR A 28 -13.29 32.71 20.54
N TRP A 29 -13.28 33.70 19.64
CA TRP A 29 -12.91 33.49 18.25
C TRP A 29 -11.46 33.05 18.08
N GLU A 30 -10.51 33.64 18.80
CA GLU A 30 -9.10 33.21 18.80
C GLU A 30 -8.96 31.73 19.24
N ARG A 31 -9.68 31.33 20.30
CA ARG A 31 -9.70 29.94 20.76
C ARG A 31 -10.32 29.01 19.73
N LYS A 32 -11.42 29.42 19.09
CA LYS A 32 -12.11 28.65 18.05
C LYS A 32 -11.24 28.49 16.80
N CYS A 33 -10.62 29.56 16.30
CA CYS A 33 -9.70 29.50 15.17
C CYS A 33 -8.49 28.58 15.46
N ARG A 34 -7.93 28.65 16.68
CA ARG A 34 -6.82 27.76 17.07
C ARG A 34 -7.24 26.29 17.14
N LEU A 35 -8.46 26.00 17.57
CA LEU A 35 -9.01 24.64 17.57
C LEU A 35 -9.23 24.15 16.13
N GLN A 36 -9.89 24.95 15.29
CA GLN A 36 -10.14 24.60 13.89
C GLN A 36 -8.85 24.40 13.10
N GLY A 37 -7.81 25.23 13.30
CA GLY A 37 -6.51 25.04 12.66
C GLY A 37 -5.79 23.76 13.08
N ARG A 38 -6.01 23.27 14.31
CA ARG A 38 -5.47 21.98 14.79
C ARG A 38 -6.25 20.78 14.26
N GLU A 39 -7.56 20.92 14.12
CA GLU A 39 -8.44 19.88 13.58
C GLU A 39 -8.24 19.69 12.07
N ALA A 40 -8.15 20.79 11.30
CA ALA A 40 -7.87 20.75 9.86
C ALA A 40 -6.50 20.12 9.55
N ALA A 41 -5.46 20.44 10.34
CA ALA A 41 -4.15 19.82 10.19
C ALA A 41 -4.15 18.30 10.46
N ARG A 42 -5.12 17.79 11.24
CA ARG A 42 -5.26 16.36 11.52
C ARG A 42 -5.95 15.62 10.37
N GLU A 43 -6.85 16.29 9.64
CA GLU A 43 -7.59 15.71 8.51
C GLU A 43 -6.67 15.53 7.28
N ASP A 44 -5.84 16.52 6.95
CA ASP A 44 -4.81 16.43 5.89
C ASP A 44 -3.77 15.32 6.15
N LEU A 45 -3.48 15.04 7.43
CA LEU A 45 -2.56 13.95 7.83
C LEU A 45 -3.20 12.56 7.71
N LEU A 46 -4.52 12.45 7.81
CA LEU A 46 -5.22 11.16 7.66
C LEU A 46 -5.36 10.77 6.19
N GLU A 47 -5.50 11.74 5.29
CA GLU A 47 -5.64 11.51 3.85
C GLU A 47 -4.33 11.04 3.19
N ARG A 48 -3.16 11.39 3.75
CA ARG A 48 -1.83 11.02 3.21
C ARG A 48 -1.32 9.62 3.55
N ASN A 49 -1.95 8.86 4.46
CA ASN A 49 -1.35 7.64 5.02
C ASN A 49 -1.91 6.31 4.48
N TYR A 50 -3.05 6.30 3.80
CA TYR A 50 -3.69 5.03 3.39
C TYR A 50 -3.22 4.47 2.03
N THR A 51 -2.62 5.29 1.18
CA THR A 51 -2.07 4.90 -0.13
C THR A 51 -0.54 4.73 -0.11
N ASP A 52 0.15 5.42 0.80
CA ASP A 52 1.62 5.49 0.86
C ASP A 52 2.27 4.17 1.34
N PHE A 53 1.67 3.47 2.30
CA PHE A 53 2.24 2.21 2.81
C PHE A 53 2.25 1.11 1.75
N GLU A 54 1.15 0.90 1.02
CA GLU A 54 1.05 -0.13 -0.02
C GLU A 54 2.03 0.17 -1.16
N GLU A 55 2.16 1.44 -1.55
CA GLU A 55 3.07 1.87 -2.62
C GLU A 55 4.54 1.75 -2.20
N GLN A 56 4.89 2.20 -1.00
CA GLN A 56 6.22 2.01 -0.42
C GLN A 56 6.56 0.53 -0.19
N TYR A 57 5.60 -0.28 0.25
CA TYR A 57 5.78 -1.72 0.43
C TYR A 57 6.04 -2.41 -0.91
N ARG A 58 5.30 -2.04 -1.97
CA ARG A 58 5.55 -2.54 -3.34
C ARG A 58 6.91 -2.12 -3.86
N ALA A 59 7.32 -0.87 -3.64
CA ALA A 59 8.65 -0.38 -4.02
C ALA A 59 9.75 -1.14 -3.26
N TYR A 60 9.60 -1.32 -1.95
CA TYR A 60 10.52 -2.08 -1.10
C TYR A 60 10.64 -3.54 -1.55
N ILE A 61 9.52 -4.23 -1.79
CA ILE A 61 9.53 -5.61 -2.31
C ILE A 61 10.18 -5.66 -3.69
N GLY A 62 9.87 -4.70 -4.57
CA GLY A 62 10.50 -4.56 -5.88
C GLY A 62 12.02 -4.48 -5.77
N GLU A 63 12.55 -3.53 -4.99
CA GLU A 63 13.99 -3.37 -4.76
C GLU A 63 14.67 -4.63 -4.19
N HIS A 64 14.00 -5.32 -3.26
CA HIS A 64 14.54 -6.51 -2.59
C HIS A 64 14.39 -7.80 -3.42
N THR A 65 13.54 -7.81 -4.45
CA THR A 65 13.33 -8.96 -5.36
C THR A 65 13.89 -8.72 -6.77
N ASP A 66 14.44 -7.54 -7.03
CA ASP A 66 14.98 -7.11 -8.33
C ASP A 66 16.09 -8.02 -8.86
N PHE A 67 16.81 -8.70 -7.95
CA PHE A 67 17.85 -9.67 -8.33
C PHE A 67 17.31 -10.88 -9.12
N ILE A 68 16.02 -11.20 -9.00
CA ILE A 68 15.40 -12.35 -9.66
C ILE A 68 15.16 -12.06 -11.15
N PHE A 69 14.84 -10.82 -11.49
CA PHE A 69 14.77 -10.39 -12.89
C PHE A 69 16.15 -10.39 -13.55
N ARG A 70 17.23 -10.23 -12.77
CA ARG A 70 18.62 -10.33 -13.25
C ARG A 70 19.08 -11.78 -13.44
N ASP A 71 18.67 -12.69 -12.55
CA ASP A 71 19.03 -14.10 -12.62
C ASP A 71 17.92 -14.99 -12.05
N TRP A 72 16.98 -15.38 -12.93
CA TRP A 72 15.84 -16.22 -12.56
C TRP A 72 16.26 -17.60 -12.04
N GLN A 73 17.50 -18.06 -12.31
CA GLN A 73 17.99 -19.36 -11.86
C GLN A 73 18.14 -19.41 -10.33
N ARG A 74 18.23 -18.24 -9.69
CA ARG A 74 18.24 -18.07 -8.23
C ARG A 74 16.84 -18.06 -7.60
N TYR A 75 15.82 -18.56 -8.31
CA TYR A 75 14.44 -18.63 -7.81
C TYR A 75 14.27 -19.34 -6.45
N GLY A 76 15.23 -20.17 -6.03
CA GLY A 76 15.24 -20.76 -4.69
C GLY A 76 15.22 -19.69 -3.59
N GLU A 77 16.01 -18.63 -3.75
CA GLU A 77 16.10 -17.52 -2.78
C GLU A 77 14.79 -16.73 -2.69
N LEU A 78 14.02 -16.63 -3.79
CA LEU A 78 12.67 -16.09 -3.77
C LEU A 78 11.74 -16.96 -2.90
N LEU A 79 11.81 -18.28 -3.07
CA LEU A 79 10.94 -19.19 -2.33
C LEU A 79 11.21 -19.14 -0.82
N ASP A 80 12.46 -18.94 -0.43
CA ASP A 80 12.85 -18.73 0.97
C ASP A 80 12.33 -17.39 1.51
N LEU A 81 12.28 -16.34 0.69
CA LEU A 81 11.71 -15.02 1.05
C LEU A 81 10.17 -15.04 1.16
N LEU A 82 9.50 -15.91 0.41
CA LEU A 82 8.04 -16.09 0.44
C LEU A 82 7.62 -16.95 1.66
N GLU A 83 8.06 -16.55 2.86
CA GLU A 83 7.95 -17.32 4.12
C GLU A 83 6.52 -17.81 4.48
N SER A 84 5.46 -17.24 3.90
CA SER A 84 4.10 -17.43 4.39
C SER A 84 3.01 -17.74 3.35
N ASP A 85 3.30 -17.86 2.05
CA ASP A 85 2.20 -17.95 1.09
C ASP A 85 1.80 -19.41 0.76
N ARG A 86 0.49 -19.61 0.62
CA ARG A 86 -0.08 -20.84 0.05
C ARG A 86 0.55 -21.16 -1.30
N LEU A 87 0.87 -20.12 -2.07
CA LEU A 87 1.58 -20.21 -3.35
C LEU A 87 2.99 -20.78 -3.18
N ALA A 88 3.79 -20.28 -2.23
CA ALA A 88 5.14 -20.79 -1.97
C ALA A 88 5.13 -22.27 -1.61
N LYS A 89 4.17 -22.68 -0.75
CA LYS A 89 3.94 -24.09 -0.42
C LYS A 89 3.56 -24.92 -1.65
N ALA A 90 2.67 -24.41 -2.51
CA ALA A 90 2.28 -25.10 -3.73
C ALA A 90 3.46 -25.26 -4.72
N ILE A 91 4.28 -24.22 -4.89
CA ILE A 91 5.48 -24.27 -5.73
C ILE A 91 6.51 -25.25 -5.16
N SER A 92 6.72 -25.26 -3.84
CA SER A 92 7.65 -26.19 -3.18
C SER A 92 7.26 -27.67 -3.36
N ARG A 93 6.00 -27.98 -3.67
CA ARG A 93 5.54 -29.35 -3.96
C ARG A 93 5.74 -29.79 -5.40
N LEU A 94 5.99 -28.85 -6.32
CA LEU A 94 6.34 -29.18 -7.70
C LEU A 94 7.71 -29.88 -7.74
N LYS A 95 7.94 -30.68 -8.79
CA LYS A 95 9.27 -31.28 -9.02
C LYS A 95 10.25 -30.17 -9.40
N ASP A 96 11.55 -30.35 -9.15
CA ASP A 96 12.56 -29.32 -9.46
C ASP A 96 12.53 -28.90 -10.94
N ARG A 97 12.39 -29.88 -11.84
CA ARG A 97 12.20 -29.61 -13.29
C ARG A 97 10.94 -28.79 -13.58
N ASP A 98 9.83 -29.07 -12.90
CA ASP A 98 8.58 -28.35 -13.07
C ASP A 98 8.74 -26.89 -12.61
N ARG A 99 9.40 -26.67 -11.46
CA ARG A 99 9.71 -25.33 -10.95
C ARG A 99 10.60 -24.57 -11.92
N GLU A 100 11.65 -25.21 -12.41
CA GLU A 100 12.60 -24.57 -13.32
C GLU A 100 11.91 -24.14 -14.62
N ILE A 101 11.04 -24.95 -15.21
CA ILE A 101 10.24 -24.58 -16.40
C ILE A 101 9.33 -23.38 -16.10
N LEU A 102 8.69 -23.36 -14.93
CA LEU A 102 7.81 -22.26 -14.51
C LEU A 102 8.59 -20.95 -14.39
N PHE A 103 9.69 -20.95 -13.64
CA PHE A 103 10.51 -19.76 -13.41
C PHE A 103 11.22 -19.28 -14.68
N ALA A 104 11.71 -20.21 -15.52
CA ALA A 104 12.28 -19.90 -16.83
C ALA A 104 11.31 -19.10 -17.70
N ARG A 105 10.03 -19.51 -17.70
CA ARG A 105 9.01 -18.87 -18.54
C ARG A 105 8.50 -17.55 -17.97
N VAL A 106 8.31 -17.47 -16.65
CA VAL A 106 7.67 -16.34 -15.96
C VAL A 106 8.66 -15.21 -15.67
N TYR A 107 9.85 -15.54 -15.17
CA TYR A 107 10.86 -14.55 -14.78
C TYR A 107 12.01 -14.46 -15.78
N GLY A 108 12.39 -15.59 -16.40
CA GLY A 108 13.40 -15.59 -17.46
C GLY A 108 12.87 -15.13 -18.82
N GLU A 109 11.55 -15.01 -18.97
CA GLU A 109 10.85 -14.67 -20.22
C GLU A 109 11.20 -15.57 -21.43
N LEU A 110 11.76 -16.77 -21.19
CA LEU A 110 12.14 -17.69 -22.27
C LEU A 110 10.93 -18.07 -23.14
N THR A 111 11.12 -18.04 -24.44
CA THR A 111 10.18 -18.56 -25.43
C THR A 111 10.10 -20.09 -25.35
N PHE A 112 9.05 -20.69 -25.92
CA PHE A 112 8.94 -22.15 -25.96
C PHE A 112 10.07 -22.82 -26.77
N ALA A 113 10.68 -22.11 -27.72
CA ALA A 113 11.85 -22.58 -28.44
C ALA A 113 13.09 -22.63 -27.51
N GLU A 114 13.37 -21.55 -26.78
CA GLU A 114 14.49 -21.49 -25.82
C GLU A 114 14.31 -22.45 -24.64
N LEU A 115 13.07 -22.66 -24.19
CA LEU A 115 12.76 -23.72 -23.23
C LEU A 115 13.03 -25.11 -23.82
N GLY A 116 12.68 -25.31 -25.08
CA GLY A 116 12.97 -26.55 -25.80
C GLY A 116 14.47 -26.85 -25.85
N GLU A 117 15.28 -25.86 -26.20
CA GLU A 117 16.74 -25.96 -26.21
C GLU A 117 17.29 -26.27 -24.81
N ARG A 118 16.87 -25.49 -23.81
CA ARG A 118 17.35 -25.63 -22.42
C ARG A 118 17.02 -27.00 -21.81
N PHE A 119 15.79 -27.47 -22.01
CA PHE A 119 15.30 -28.72 -21.41
C PHE A 119 15.34 -29.92 -22.36
N ARG A 120 16.01 -29.79 -23.51
CA ARG A 120 16.16 -30.82 -24.55
C ARG A 120 14.83 -31.45 -24.96
N MET A 121 13.88 -30.62 -25.34
CA MET A 121 12.57 -31.02 -25.83
C MET A 121 12.13 -30.18 -27.02
N GLU A 122 11.16 -30.67 -27.79
CA GLU A 122 10.60 -29.89 -28.89
C GLU A 122 9.83 -28.66 -28.36
N PRO A 123 9.76 -27.55 -29.10
CA PRO A 123 9.05 -26.35 -28.65
C PRO A 123 7.59 -26.63 -28.25
N LYS A 124 6.91 -27.53 -28.98
CA LYS A 124 5.55 -27.94 -28.64
C LYS A 124 5.48 -28.73 -27.33
N GLN A 125 6.50 -29.55 -27.04
CA GLN A 125 6.60 -30.26 -25.77
C GLN A 125 6.87 -29.29 -24.62
N ALA A 126 7.69 -28.26 -24.83
CA ALA A 126 7.94 -27.21 -23.84
C ALA A 126 6.68 -26.42 -23.50
N GLU A 127 5.88 -26.06 -24.51
CA GLU A 127 4.58 -25.43 -24.32
C GLU A 127 3.64 -26.32 -23.48
N MET A 128 3.52 -27.61 -23.83
CA MET A 128 2.69 -28.55 -23.09
C MET A 128 3.18 -28.77 -21.66
N ALA A 129 4.49 -28.86 -21.46
CA ALA A 129 5.10 -28.99 -20.13
C ALA A 129 4.80 -27.76 -19.28
N TYR A 130 4.96 -26.55 -19.82
CA TYR A 130 4.64 -25.31 -19.10
C TYR A 130 3.17 -25.25 -18.65
N TYR A 131 2.23 -25.51 -19.55
CA TYR A 131 0.80 -25.49 -19.20
C TYR A 131 0.41 -26.62 -18.25
N TYR A 132 1.04 -27.79 -18.35
CA TYR A 132 0.87 -28.87 -17.39
C TYR A 132 1.30 -28.45 -15.98
N VAL A 133 2.47 -27.83 -15.85
CA VAL A 133 2.96 -27.29 -14.57
C VAL A 133 2.02 -26.23 -14.02
N LEU A 134 1.56 -25.29 -14.86
CA LEU A 134 0.63 -24.24 -14.46
C LEU A 134 -0.72 -24.81 -13.99
N ARG A 135 -1.22 -25.87 -14.65
CA ARG A 135 -2.43 -26.57 -14.23
C ARG A 135 -2.24 -27.28 -12.89
N LYS A 136 -1.11 -27.96 -12.72
CA LYS A 136 -0.73 -28.64 -11.47
C LYS A 136 -0.63 -27.65 -10.30
N LEU A 137 -0.01 -26.50 -10.53
CA LEU A 137 0.09 -25.42 -9.55
C LEU A 137 -1.30 -24.88 -9.15
N ARG A 138 -2.18 -24.62 -10.13
CA ARG A 138 -3.56 -24.17 -9.87
C ARG A 138 -4.35 -25.17 -9.03
N LYS A 139 -4.22 -26.47 -9.31
CA LYS A 139 -4.88 -27.54 -8.55
C LYS A 139 -4.43 -27.56 -7.08
N GLU A 140 -3.13 -27.40 -6.82
CA GLU A 140 -2.60 -27.30 -5.44
C GLU A 140 -3.12 -26.05 -4.69
N MET A 141 -3.46 -24.99 -5.42
CA MET A 141 -4.00 -23.75 -4.85
C MET A 141 -5.54 -23.74 -4.68
N ASN A 142 -6.23 -24.87 -4.85
CA ASN A 142 -7.70 -24.98 -4.93
C ASN A 142 -8.34 -24.01 -5.96
N GLY A 143 -7.61 -23.63 -7.01
CA GLY A 143 -8.20 -22.90 -8.12
C GLY A 143 -9.23 -23.80 -8.81
N ASN A 144 -10.51 -23.42 -8.77
CA ASN A 144 -11.58 -24.12 -9.46
C ASN A 144 -11.22 -24.17 -10.96
N ASP A 145 -11.24 -25.36 -11.57
CA ASP A 145 -10.91 -25.61 -12.99
C ASP A 145 -11.97 -24.96 -13.91
N ARG A 146 -12.01 -23.63 -13.98
CA ARG A 146 -12.83 -22.90 -14.96
C ARG A 146 -11.92 -22.09 -15.87
N PHE A 147 -11.94 -22.48 -17.13
CA PHE A 147 -11.38 -21.76 -18.27
C PHE A 147 -12.32 -20.62 -18.68
#